data_AF-A0A9D1A126-F1
#
_entry.id   AF-A0A9D1A126-F1
#
_cell.length_a   1.000
_cell.length_b   1.000
_cell.length_c   1.000
_cell.angle_alpha   90.00
_cell.angle_beta   90.00
_cell.angle_gamma   90.00
#
_symmetry.space_group_name_H-M   'P 1'
#
loop_
_entity.id
_entity.type
_entity.pdbx_description
1 polymer ?
#
loop_
_entity_poly.entity_id
_entity_poly.type
_entity_poly.pdbx_seq_one_letter_code
_entity_poly.pdbx_strand_id
1 'polypeptide(L)'
;MTIHTAAGRPAAPATSLAASVLGMSLGSVPLYALSLFLALRFGRNAAIGAGAAGMLLAFFSVGGLAHGLMTGALTGASPAGLLGAVPFCWAARLGSLGVEAAIAAGTGSAGAVALAAARLVPAAAALAALSAVAIAAWFPRFEEGRSDA
;
A
#
# COMPACT_ATOMS: atom_id res chain seq x y z
N MET A 1 -29.16 11.31 -5.86
CA MET A 1 -28.26 12.39 -6.32
C MET A 1 -26.90 11.76 -6.58
N THR A 2 -26.54 11.51 -7.83
CA THR A 2 -25.22 10.98 -8.21
C THR A 2 -24.22 12.12 -8.13
N ILE A 3 -23.16 11.94 -7.36
CA ILE A 3 -22.06 12.91 -7.29
C ILE A 3 -21.24 12.74 -8.57
N HIS A 4 -20.97 13.83 -9.27
CA HIS A 4 -20.13 13.84 -10.46
C HIS A 4 -18.78 14.47 -10.13
N THR A 5 -17.73 13.93 -10.73
CA THR A 5 -16.38 14.52 -10.70
C THR A 5 -16.37 15.83 -11.47
N ALA A 6 -15.32 16.65 -11.28
CA ALA A 6 -15.12 17.88 -12.05
C ALA A 6 -15.08 17.66 -13.58
N ALA A 7 -14.77 16.43 -14.03
CA ALA A 7 -14.78 16.02 -15.44
C ALA A 7 -16.14 15.48 -15.91
N GLY A 8 -17.22 15.62 -15.13
CA GLY A 8 -18.58 15.18 -15.47
C GLY A 8 -18.85 13.68 -15.34
N ARG A 9 -17.81 12.87 -15.06
CA ARG A 9 -17.95 11.42 -14.86
C ARG A 9 -18.58 11.11 -13.49
N PRO A 10 -19.39 10.04 -13.38
CA PRO A 10 -19.92 9.60 -12.10
C PRO A 10 -18.76 9.34 -11.13
N ALA A 11 -18.85 9.89 -9.92
CA ALA A 11 -17.85 9.69 -8.89
C ALA A 11 -17.79 8.22 -8.46
N ALA A 12 -16.60 7.77 -8.08
CA ALA A 12 -16.43 6.45 -7.50
C ALA A 12 -17.32 6.31 -6.23
N PRO A 13 -17.87 5.12 -5.97
CA PRO A 13 -18.64 4.87 -4.75
C PRO A 13 -17.83 5.23 -3.50
N ALA A 14 -18.47 5.81 -2.49
CA ALA A 14 -17.82 6.16 -1.22
C ALA A 14 -17.17 4.93 -0.54
N THR A 15 -17.76 3.76 -0.73
CA THR A 15 -17.23 2.47 -0.24
C THR A 15 -15.90 2.11 -0.89
N SER A 16 -15.72 2.37 -2.18
CA SER A 16 -14.47 2.16 -2.91
C SER A 16 -13.38 3.12 -2.49
N LEU A 17 -13.74 4.38 -2.24
CA LEU A 17 -12.83 5.37 -1.63
C LEU A 17 -12.38 4.94 -0.24
N ALA A 18 -13.32 4.53 0.62
CA ALA A 18 -13.01 4.04 1.96
C ALA A 18 -12.11 2.79 1.92
N ALA A 19 -12.41 1.83 1.05
CA ALA A 19 -11.58 0.63 0.85
C ALA A 19 -10.16 0.98 0.39
N SER A 20 -10.03 1.96 -0.52
CA SER A 20 -8.72 2.45 -1.00
C SER A 20 -7.91 3.08 0.13
N VAL A 21 -8.54 3.94 0.94
CA VAL A 21 -7.88 4.58 2.10
C VAL A 21 -7.47 3.54 3.13
N LEU A 22 -8.35 2.61 3.49
CA LEU A 22 -8.05 1.54 4.44
C LEU A 22 -6.92 0.64 3.92
N GLY A 23 -6.96 0.29 2.64
CA GLY A 23 -5.92 -0.50 1.98
C GLY A 23 -4.57 0.20 1.99
N MET A 24 -4.52 1.49 1.64
CA MET A 24 -3.30 2.29 1.70
C MET A 24 -2.74 2.38 3.12
N SER A 25 -3.61 2.65 4.11
CA SER A 25 -3.22 2.72 5.52
C SER A 25 -2.61 1.40 5.98
N LEU A 26 -3.27 0.28 5.69
CA LEU A 26 -2.80 -1.07 6.04
C LEU A 26 -1.41 -1.35 5.44
N GLY A 27 -1.22 -1.06 4.15
CA GLY A 27 0.07 -1.23 3.47
C GLY A 27 1.17 -0.28 3.96
N SER A 28 0.81 0.86 4.57
CA SER A 28 1.75 1.86 5.04
C SER A 28 2.31 1.57 6.44
N VAL A 29 1.58 0.85 7.30
CA VAL A 29 2.02 0.49 8.66
C VAL A 29 3.44 -0.08 8.69
N PRO A 30 3.80 -1.13 7.91
CA PRO A 30 5.14 -1.68 7.96
C PRO A 30 6.22 -0.73 7.42
N LEU A 31 5.86 0.22 6.54
CA LEU A 31 6.80 1.23 6.04
C LEU A 31 7.12 2.28 7.10
N TYR A 32 6.11 2.69 7.89
CA TYR A 32 6.33 3.53 9.06
C TYR A 32 7.17 2.83 10.12
N ALA A 33 6.89 1.54 10.36
CA ALA A 33 7.67 0.72 11.28
C ALA A 33 9.15 0.65 10.88
N LEU A 34 9.40 0.38 9.60
CA LEU A 34 10.75 0.36 9.04
C LEU A 34 11.43 1.72 9.13
N SER A 35 10.70 2.80 8.84
CA SER A 35 11.24 4.17 8.91
C SER A 35 11.63 4.55 10.34
N LEU A 36 10.80 4.20 11.32
CA LEU A 36 11.11 4.38 12.74
C LEU A 36 12.36 3.61 13.14
N PHE A 37 12.44 2.33 12.78
CA PHE A 37 13.60 1.50 13.05
C PHE A 37 14.88 2.09 12.44
N LEU A 38 14.84 2.48 11.16
CA LEU A 38 15.99 3.05 10.46
C LEU A 38 16.43 4.37 11.10
N ALA A 39 15.48 5.24 11.43
CA ALA A 39 15.76 6.53 12.05
C ALA A 39 16.42 6.37 13.43
N LEU A 40 15.91 5.43 14.24
CA LEU A 40 16.41 5.21 15.60
C LEU A 40 17.73 4.42 15.64
N ARG A 41 17.96 3.49 14.70
CA ARG A 41 19.17 2.67 14.67
C ARG A 41 20.32 3.27 13.87
N PHE A 42 20.02 3.89 12.73
CA PHE A 42 21.02 4.36 11.76
C PHE A 42 20.94 5.88 11.49
N GLY A 43 19.99 6.58 12.13
CA GLY A 43 19.82 8.02 12.00
C GLY A 43 18.97 8.44 10.79
N ARG A 44 18.75 9.75 10.68
CA ARG A 44 17.82 10.37 9.73
C ARG A 44 18.17 10.10 8.26
N ASN A 45 19.46 10.13 7.90
CA ASN A 45 19.87 9.99 6.49
C ASN A 45 19.54 8.60 5.92
N ALA A 46 19.66 7.55 6.74
CA ALA A 46 19.29 6.19 6.34
C ALA A 46 17.78 6.06 6.10
N ALA A 47 16.95 6.64 6.98
CA ALA A 47 15.50 6.66 6.82
C ALA A 47 15.07 7.44 5.57
N ILE A 48 15.69 8.61 5.31
CA ILE A 48 15.43 9.40 4.10
C ILE A 48 15.82 8.61 2.84
N GLY A 49 17.01 8.00 2.82
CA GLY A 49 17.48 7.22 1.67
C GLY A 49 16.57 6.03 1.36
N ALA A 50 16.18 5.28 2.39
CA ALA A 50 15.24 4.17 2.24
C ALA A 50 13.84 4.65 1.79
N GLY A 51 13.35 5.75 2.34
CA GLY A 51 12.09 6.36 1.93
C GLY A 51 12.09 6.80 0.47
N ALA A 52 13.17 7.45 0.01
CA ALA A 52 13.33 7.87 -1.38
C ALA A 52 13.38 6.67 -2.34
N ALA A 53 14.17 5.64 -2.01
CA ALA A 53 14.23 4.41 -2.80
C ALA A 53 12.86 3.70 -2.85
N GLY A 54 12.18 3.61 -1.69
CA GLY A 54 10.83 3.05 -1.59
C GLY A 54 9.81 3.82 -2.43
N MET A 55 9.88 5.15 -2.44
CA MET A 55 9.02 6.01 -3.25
C MET A 55 9.22 5.76 -4.75
N LEU A 56 10.48 5.62 -5.21
CA LEU A 56 10.76 5.28 -6.61
C LEU A 56 10.17 3.92 -6.99
N LEU A 57 10.31 2.90 -6.15
CA LEU A 57 9.70 1.58 -6.37
C LEU A 57 8.17 1.66 -6.44
N ALA A 58 7.55 2.42 -5.54
CA ALA A 58 6.12 2.66 -5.55
C ALA A 58 5.68 3.37 -6.84
N PHE A 59 6.43 4.38 -7.30
CA PHE A 59 6.14 5.05 -8.56
C PHE A 59 6.29 4.13 -9.77
N PHE A 60 7.30 3.27 -9.82
CA PHE A 60 7.37 2.27 -10.89
C PHE A 60 6.18 1.31 -10.87
N SER A 61 5.70 0.93 -9.68
CA SER A 61 4.47 0.15 -9.55
C SER A 61 3.23 0.91 -10.02
N VAL A 62 3.13 2.21 -9.77
CA VAL A 62 2.03 3.08 -10.23
C VAL A 62 2.17 3.47 -11.71
N GLY A 63 3.38 3.49 -12.27
CA GLY A 63 3.57 3.61 -13.72
C GLY A 63 2.89 2.48 -14.48
N GLY A 64 2.90 1.27 -13.90
CA GLY A 64 2.05 0.16 -14.33
C GLY A 64 0.55 0.49 -14.27
N LEU A 65 0.10 1.20 -13.22
CA LEU A 65 -1.28 1.69 -13.04
C LEU A 65 -1.72 2.62 -14.16
N ALA A 66 -0.94 3.67 -14.44
CA ALA A 66 -1.25 4.61 -15.52
C ALA A 66 -1.31 3.90 -16.89
N HIS A 67 -0.37 2.99 -17.15
CA HIS A 67 -0.38 2.18 -18.36
C HIS A 67 -1.62 1.27 -18.42
N GLY A 68 -1.98 0.59 -17.33
CA GLY A 68 -3.15 -0.27 -17.29
C GLY A 68 -4.48 0.49 -17.40
N LEU A 69 -4.58 1.71 -16.87
CA LEU A 69 -5.74 2.57 -17.13
C LEU A 69 -5.85 2.94 -18.62
N MET A 70 -4.72 3.15 -19.30
CA MET A 70 -4.70 3.41 -20.74
C MET A 70 -5.06 2.16 -21.56
N THR A 71 -4.60 0.97 -21.16
CA THR A 71 -4.83 -0.29 -21.88
C THR A 71 -6.07 -1.06 -21.44
N GLY A 72 -6.79 -0.58 -20.43
CA GLY A 72 -7.91 -1.28 -19.80
C GLY A 72 -7.53 -2.44 -18.87
N ALA A 73 -6.24 -2.59 -18.53
CA ALA A 73 -5.76 -3.60 -17.59
C ALA A 73 -5.88 -3.11 -16.13
N LEU A 74 -6.49 -3.93 -15.27
CA LEU A 74 -6.59 -3.66 -13.83
C LEU A 74 -5.26 -3.96 -13.14
N THR A 75 -4.61 -2.94 -12.61
CA THR A 75 -3.17 -2.96 -12.28
C THR A 75 -2.86 -3.43 -10.86
N GLY A 76 -3.79 -3.18 -9.94
CA GLY A 76 -3.88 -3.83 -8.64
C GLY A 76 -4.20 -5.32 -8.81
N ALA A 77 -5.08 -5.67 -9.76
CA ALA A 77 -5.46 -7.05 -10.04
C ALA A 77 -4.47 -7.84 -10.91
N SER A 78 -3.59 -7.17 -11.66
CA SER A 78 -2.61 -7.81 -12.54
C SER A 78 -1.62 -8.68 -11.75
N PRO A 79 -1.19 -9.84 -12.30
CA PRO A 79 -0.02 -10.55 -11.81
C PRO A 79 1.14 -9.57 -11.77
N ALA A 80 1.69 -9.40 -10.58
CA ALA A 80 2.35 -8.15 -10.25
C ALA A 80 3.83 -8.08 -10.61
N GLY A 81 4.33 -9.11 -11.31
CA GLY A 81 5.76 -9.34 -11.50
C GLY A 81 6.53 -9.27 -10.18
N LEU A 82 7.80 -8.88 -10.28
CA LEU A 82 8.67 -8.70 -9.12
C LEU A 82 8.20 -7.56 -8.19
N LEU A 83 7.72 -6.45 -8.77
CA LEU A 83 7.37 -5.25 -7.99
C LEU A 83 6.20 -5.46 -7.04
N GLY A 84 5.22 -6.30 -7.38
CA GLY A 84 4.13 -6.55 -6.44
C GLY A 84 4.42 -7.57 -5.36
N ALA A 85 5.60 -8.21 -5.36
CA ALA A 85 6.10 -8.90 -4.18
C ALA A 85 6.79 -7.93 -3.19
N VAL A 86 7.16 -6.72 -3.65
CA VAL A 86 7.88 -5.74 -2.84
C VAL A 86 6.90 -4.97 -1.92
N PRO A 87 7.08 -5.01 -0.59
CA PRO A 87 6.19 -4.31 0.35
C PRO A 87 6.06 -2.81 0.12
N PHE A 88 7.11 -2.14 -0.38
CA PHE A 88 7.07 -0.72 -0.76
C PHE A 88 5.99 -0.38 -1.80
N CYS A 89 5.58 -1.35 -2.61
CA CYS A 89 4.55 -1.15 -3.63
C CYS A 89 3.13 -1.46 -3.11
N TRP A 90 2.99 -2.14 -1.97
CA TRP A 90 1.71 -2.70 -1.53
C TRP A 90 0.70 -1.63 -1.11
N ALA A 91 1.13 -0.52 -0.50
CA ALA A 91 0.23 0.57 -0.13
C ALA A 91 -0.49 1.15 -1.37
N ALA A 92 0.27 1.48 -2.43
CA ALA A 92 -0.29 1.98 -3.68
C ALA A 92 -1.21 0.95 -4.37
N ARG A 93 -0.84 -0.33 -4.34
CA ARG A 93 -1.65 -1.41 -4.94
C ARG A 93 -2.94 -1.67 -4.18
N LEU A 94 -2.92 -1.69 -2.85
CA LEU A 94 -4.11 -1.80 -2.02
C LEU A 94 -5.05 -0.60 -2.21
N GLY A 95 -4.47 0.60 -2.37
CA GLY A 95 -5.22 1.79 -2.78
C GLY A 95 -5.89 1.60 -4.15
N SER A 96 -5.15 1.10 -5.15
CA SER A 96 -5.69 0.86 -6.48
C SER A 96 -6.82 -0.17 -6.48
N LEU A 97 -6.70 -1.27 -5.72
CA LEU A 97 -7.70 -2.33 -5.66
C LEU A 97 -9.08 -1.83 -5.22
N GLY A 98 -9.15 -0.84 -4.32
CA GLY A 98 -10.42 -0.24 -3.92
C GLY A 98 -11.13 0.49 -5.07
N VAL A 99 -10.36 1.21 -5.90
CA VAL A 99 -10.86 1.88 -7.11
C VAL A 99 -11.20 0.86 -8.21
N GLU A 100 -10.33 -0.13 -8.41
CA GLU A 100 -10.52 -1.17 -9.42
C GLU A 100 -11.74 -2.05 -9.12
N ALA A 101 -12.10 -2.28 -7.86
CA ALA A 101 -13.33 -2.95 -7.48
C ALA A 101 -14.58 -2.20 -7.97
N ALA A 102 -14.55 -0.87 -7.99
CA ALA A 102 -15.65 -0.05 -8.53
C ALA A 102 -15.78 -0.21 -10.05
N ILE A 103 -14.65 -0.27 -10.76
CA ILE A 103 -14.60 -0.42 -12.23
C ILE A 103 -14.99 -1.84 -12.64
N ALA A 104 -14.56 -2.84 -11.86
CA ALA A 104 -14.78 -4.25 -12.15
C ALA A 104 -16.25 -4.67 -12.11
N ALA A 105 -17.08 -3.95 -11.35
CA ALA A 105 -18.52 -4.17 -11.25
C ALA A 105 -19.25 -4.02 -12.62
N GLY A 106 -18.67 -3.28 -13.58
CA GLY A 106 -19.24 -3.08 -14.92
C GLY A 106 -18.50 -3.78 -16.06
N THR A 107 -17.40 -4.49 -15.79
CA THR A 107 -16.47 -4.97 -16.84
C THR A 107 -16.19 -6.48 -16.81
N GLY A 108 -16.87 -7.25 -15.96
CA GLY A 108 -16.70 -8.71 -15.88
C GLY A 108 -15.40 -9.18 -15.23
N SER A 109 -14.60 -8.25 -14.69
CA SER A 109 -13.28 -8.49 -14.11
C SER A 109 -13.30 -8.62 -12.56
N ALA A 110 -14.50 -8.66 -11.97
CA ALA A 110 -14.71 -8.70 -10.52
C ALA A 110 -13.98 -9.86 -9.83
N GLY A 111 -13.94 -11.04 -10.46
CA GLY A 111 -13.23 -12.22 -9.94
C GLY A 111 -11.71 -12.00 -9.82
N ALA A 112 -11.10 -11.29 -10.78
CA ALA A 112 -9.67 -11.00 -10.75
C ALA A 112 -9.31 -10.02 -9.62
N VAL A 113 -10.12 -8.97 -9.44
CA VAL A 113 -9.95 -8.01 -8.33
C VAL A 113 -10.13 -8.69 -6.99
N ALA A 114 -11.18 -9.51 -6.83
CA ALA A 114 -11.45 -10.24 -5.60
C ALA A 114 -10.30 -11.19 -5.23
N LEU A 115 -9.77 -11.91 -6.22
CA LEU A 115 -8.64 -12.82 -6.01
C LEU A 115 -7.34 -12.07 -5.65
N ALA A 116 -7.09 -10.92 -6.26
CA ALA A 116 -5.95 -10.08 -5.93
C ALA A 116 -6.06 -9.50 -4.51
N ALA A 117 -7.25 -9.02 -4.12
CA ALA A 117 -7.53 -8.54 -2.77
C ALA A 117 -7.39 -9.66 -1.73
N ALA A 118 -7.93 -10.85 -2.02
CA ALA A 118 -7.84 -12.02 -1.14
C ALA A 118 -6.40 -12.49 -0.88
N ARG A 119 -5.45 -12.15 -1.76
CA ARG A 119 -4.03 -12.44 -1.55
C ARG A 119 -3.30 -11.30 -0.86
N LEU A 120 -3.50 -10.07 -1.33
CA LEU A 120 -2.71 -8.92 -0.89
C LEU A 120 -3.14 -8.40 0.49
N VAL A 121 -4.45 -8.40 0.79
CA VAL A 121 -4.96 -7.88 2.06
C VAL A 121 -4.45 -8.71 3.24
N PRO A 122 -4.53 -10.06 3.25
CA PRO A 122 -4.00 -10.85 4.37
C PRO A 122 -2.49 -10.73 4.51
N ALA A 123 -1.75 -10.70 3.40
CA ALA A 123 -0.29 -10.53 3.43
C ALA A 123 0.11 -9.18 4.03
N ALA A 124 -0.54 -8.09 3.63
CA ALA A 124 -0.31 -6.76 4.19
C ALA A 124 -0.72 -6.69 5.66
N ALA A 125 -1.85 -7.29 6.04
CA ALA A 125 -2.29 -7.35 7.44
C ALA A 125 -1.32 -8.13 8.33
N ALA A 126 -0.85 -9.28 7.86
CA ALA A 126 0.15 -10.07 8.57
C ALA A 126 1.45 -9.28 8.75
N LEU A 127 1.95 -8.63 7.69
CA LEU A 127 3.16 -7.81 7.76
C LEU A 127 2.98 -6.60 8.68
N ALA A 128 1.83 -5.94 8.64
CA ALA A 128 1.48 -4.84 9.54
C ALA A 128 1.47 -5.31 11.00
N ALA A 129 0.80 -6.42 11.31
CA ALA A 129 0.75 -7.00 12.65
C ALA A 129 2.15 -7.41 13.14
N LEU A 130 2.94 -8.11 12.31
CA LEU A 130 4.31 -8.49 12.62
C LEU A 130 5.19 -7.26 12.89
N SER A 131 5.05 -6.20 12.08
CA SER A 131 5.81 -4.97 12.28
C SER A 131 5.42 -4.25 13.58
N ALA A 132 4.14 -4.24 13.94
CA ALA A 132 3.68 -3.66 15.21
C ALA A 132 4.20 -4.45 16.41
N VAL A 133 4.15 -5.79 16.36
CA VAL A 133 4.72 -6.67 17.39
C VAL A 133 6.23 -6.47 17.49
N ALA A 134 6.94 -6.38 16.35
CA ALA A 134 8.37 -6.16 16.33
C ALA A 134 8.76 -4.81 16.97
N ILE A 135 8.04 -3.73 16.68
CA ILE A 135 8.26 -2.44 17.35
C ILE A 135 7.98 -2.57 18.84
N ALA A 136 6.83 -3.13 19.23
CA ALA A 136 6.45 -3.26 20.64
C ALA A 136 7.46 -4.09 21.44
N ALA A 137 8.04 -5.13 20.85
CA ALA A 137 9.07 -5.95 21.49
C ALA A 137 10.48 -5.31 21.47
N TRP A 138 10.74 -4.42 20.53
CA TRP A 138 12.02 -3.73 20.40
C TRP A 138 12.10 -2.45 21.22
N PHE A 139 10.98 -1.73 21.37
CA PHE A 139 10.91 -0.45 22.05
C PHE A 139 11.46 -0.50 23.49
N PRO A 140 11.11 -1.48 24.35
CA PRO A 140 11.69 -1.59 25.70
C PRO A 140 13.21 -1.77 25.68
N ARG A 141 13.75 -2.56 24.73
CA ARG A 141 15.20 -2.76 24.59
C ARG A 141 15.94 -1.49 24.20
N PHE A 142 15.29 -0.61 23.42
CA PHE A 142 15.85 0.69 23.07
C PHE A 142 15.89 1.62 24.29
N GLU A 143 14.88 1.59 25.16
CA GLU A 143 14.84 2.37 26.40
C GLU A 143 15.82 1.85 27.46
N GLU A 144 15.91 0.53 27.62
CA GLU A 144 16.88 -0.14 28.52
C GLU A 144 18.33 0.06 28.06
N GLY A 145 18.59 0.08 26.75
CA GLY A 145 19.89 0.44 26.17
C GLY A 145 20.31 1.89 26.44
N ARG A 146 19.41 2.69 27.02
CA ARG A 146 19.65 4.04 27.52
C ARG A 146 19.78 4.07 29.05
N SER A 147 20.12 2.94 29.69
CA SER A 147 20.63 2.96 31.06
C SER A 147 22.06 3.52 31.06
N ASP A 148 22.13 4.81 31.35
CA ASP A 148 23.25 5.55 31.94
C ASP A 148 24.35 6.07 31.00
N ALA A 149 24.30 7.39 30.76
CA ALA A 149 25.44 8.34 30.80
C ALA A 149 24.93 9.77 30.97
#